data_AF-A0AAD5VWJ7-F1
#
_entry.id   AF-A0AAD5VWJ7-F1
#
_cell.length_a   1.000
_cell.length_b   1.000
_cell.length_c   1.000
_cell.angle_alpha   90.00
_cell.angle_beta   90.00
_cell.angle_gamma   90.00
#
_symmetry.space_group_name_H-M   'P 1'
#
loop_
_entity.id
_entity.type
_entity.pdbx_description
1 polymer ?
#
loop_
_entity_poly.entity_id
_entity_poly.type
_entity_poly.pdbx_seq_one_letter_code
_entity_poly.pdbx_strand_id
1 'polypeptide(L)'
;MSDPDLSEDIIKRSEILAEIANLLGTKDVSFGSIAPEIDALSDEELQLRVSINRLSFIEDELAHGISDLNATHKVRWKERLGSELFLSETSASIERKRENLIRKAKELNKELATVLEETTESPATTITQLAKQQEKNVRKEQELREKRTKRRAYQGLPANLELAGYELLQAQEEQTKLFQLRERLLGSMADSVS
;
A
#
# COMPACT_ATOMS: atom_id res chain seq x y z
N MET A 1 -32.65 -28.68 48.07
CA MET A 1 -31.66 -27.60 48.12
C MET A 1 -31.76 -26.93 46.77
N SER A 2 -32.47 -25.81 46.71
CA SER A 2 -32.73 -25.10 45.45
C SER A 2 -31.56 -24.17 45.18
N ASP A 3 -30.91 -24.34 44.05
CA ASP A 3 -29.91 -23.41 43.55
C ASP A 3 -30.53 -22.01 43.43
N PRO A 4 -29.83 -20.95 43.87
CA PRO A 4 -30.32 -19.59 43.69
C PRO A 4 -30.35 -19.29 42.20
N ASP A 5 -31.53 -19.01 41.64
CA ASP A 5 -31.71 -18.46 40.30
C ASP A 5 -30.84 -17.20 40.19
N LEU A 6 -29.67 -17.35 39.57
CA LEU A 6 -28.80 -16.23 39.25
C LEU A 6 -29.56 -15.38 38.24
N SER A 7 -29.83 -14.13 38.61
CA SER A 7 -30.49 -13.16 37.74
C SER A 7 -29.80 -13.13 36.37
N GLU A 8 -30.59 -13.14 35.30
CA GLU A 8 -30.13 -13.12 33.89
C GLU A 8 -29.10 -12.00 33.62
N ASP A 9 -29.21 -10.89 34.36
CA ASP A 9 -28.27 -9.77 34.32
C ASP A 9 -26.86 -10.13 34.79
N ILE A 10 -26.73 -11.01 35.79
CA ILE A 10 -25.43 -11.47 36.31
C ILE A 10 -24.74 -12.37 35.27
N ILE A 11 -25.51 -13.22 34.60
CA ILE A 11 -25.01 -14.11 33.55
C ILE A 11 -24.48 -13.26 32.38
N LYS A 12 -25.27 -12.31 31.87
CA LYS A 12 -24.85 -11.38 30.81
C LYS A 12 -23.59 -10.60 31.18
N ARG A 13 -23.50 -10.09 32.41
CA ARG A 13 -22.31 -9.37 32.89
C ARG A 13 -21.08 -10.28 32.98
N SER A 14 -21.26 -11.52 33.38
CA SER A 14 -20.17 -12.51 33.44
C SER A 14 -19.66 -12.92 32.05
N GLU A 15 -20.55 -13.04 31.07
CA GLU A 15 -20.21 -13.31 29.67
C GLU A 15 -19.38 -12.14 29.08
N ILE A 16 -19.80 -10.90 29.33
CA ILE A 16 -19.07 -9.71 28.88
C ILE A 16 -17.67 -9.65 29.52
N LEU A 17 -17.54 -9.96 30.82
CA LEU A 17 -16.23 -10.01 31.48
C LEU A 17 -15.34 -11.12 30.93
N ALA A 18 -15.92 -12.27 30.57
CA ALA A 18 -15.18 -13.36 29.93
C ALA A 18 -14.72 -12.98 28.51
N GLU A 19 -15.54 -12.25 27.74
CA GLU A 19 -15.17 -11.71 26.43
C GLU A 19 -14.04 -10.69 26.56
N ILE A 20 -14.12 -9.77 27.53
CA ILE A 20 -13.07 -8.79 27.82
C ILE A 20 -11.77 -9.49 28.22
N ALA A 21 -11.82 -10.47 29.12
CA ALA A 21 -10.63 -11.24 29.52
C ALA A 21 -9.98 -11.97 28.34
N ASN A 22 -10.80 -12.57 27.44
CA ASN A 22 -10.30 -13.20 26.22
C ASN A 22 -9.63 -12.20 25.28
N LEU A 23 -10.19 -11.00 25.13
CA LEU A 23 -9.60 -9.93 24.30
C LEU A 23 -8.29 -9.39 24.89
N LEU A 24 -8.22 -9.29 26.22
CA LEU A 24 -7.00 -8.89 26.95
C LEU A 24 -5.97 -10.03 27.05
N GLY A 25 -6.33 -11.26 26.67
CA GLY A 25 -5.47 -12.44 26.77
C GLY A 25 -5.20 -12.89 28.21
N THR A 26 -6.01 -12.45 29.18
CA THR A 26 -5.86 -12.78 30.59
C THR A 26 -6.51 -14.11 30.90
N LYS A 27 -5.82 -14.97 31.67
CA LYS A 27 -6.32 -16.30 32.03
C LYS A 27 -7.33 -16.26 33.18
N ASP A 28 -7.29 -15.20 33.98
CA ASP A 28 -8.15 -15.00 35.14
C ASP A 28 -9.24 -13.96 34.83
N VAL A 29 -10.50 -14.38 34.84
CA VAL A 29 -11.68 -13.51 34.61
C VAL A 29 -12.02 -12.66 35.85
N SER A 30 -11.06 -12.51 36.78
CA SER A 30 -11.27 -11.74 38.00
C SER A 30 -11.19 -10.24 37.69
N PHE A 31 -12.09 -9.46 38.27
CA PHE A 31 -12.08 -8.00 38.11
C PHE A 31 -10.73 -7.38 38.54
N GLY A 32 -10.06 -7.96 39.54
CA GLY A 32 -8.74 -7.52 40.00
C GLY A 32 -7.61 -7.76 39.01
N SER A 33 -7.76 -8.68 38.04
CA SER A 33 -6.82 -8.84 36.93
C SER A 33 -7.20 -7.93 35.77
N ILE A 34 -8.48 -7.88 35.40
CA ILE A 34 -8.95 -7.14 34.22
C ILE A 34 -8.79 -5.63 34.38
N ALA A 35 -9.11 -5.06 35.55
CA ALA A 35 -9.06 -3.62 35.79
C ALA A 35 -7.68 -2.99 35.55
N PRO A 36 -6.57 -3.49 36.14
CA PRO A 36 -5.25 -2.91 35.90
C PRO A 36 -4.78 -3.07 34.45
N GLU A 37 -5.18 -4.14 33.74
CA GLU A 37 -4.89 -4.29 32.31
C GLU A 37 -5.62 -3.23 31.46
N ILE A 38 -6.88 -2.92 31.79
CA ILE A 38 -7.64 -1.86 31.13
C ILE A 38 -7.01 -0.48 31.41
N ASP A 39 -6.63 -0.22 32.67
CA ASP A 39 -5.97 1.03 33.04
C ASP A 39 -4.62 1.17 32.31
N ALA A 40 -3.83 0.10 32.22
CA ALA A 40 -2.57 0.08 31.48
C ALA A 40 -2.78 0.35 29.97
N LEU A 41 -3.79 -0.27 29.35
CA LEU A 41 -4.12 0.01 27.95
C LEU A 41 -4.59 1.45 27.73
N SER A 42 -5.34 2.01 28.69
CA SER A 42 -5.76 3.41 28.60
C SER A 42 -4.57 4.36 28.72
N ASP A 43 -3.63 4.08 29.62
CA ASP A 43 -2.38 4.82 29.75
C ASP A 43 -1.53 4.73 28.49
N GLU A 44 -1.40 3.54 27.90
CA GLU A 44 -0.71 3.33 26.62
C GLU A 44 -1.39 4.11 25.48
N GLU A 45 -2.72 4.10 25.41
CA GLU A 45 -3.48 4.87 24.43
C GLU A 45 -3.22 6.38 24.59
N LEU A 46 -3.24 6.88 25.82
CA LEU A 46 -2.94 8.28 26.12
C LEU A 46 -1.51 8.65 25.74
N GLN A 47 -0.53 7.81 26.08
CA GLN A 47 0.86 8.01 25.70
C GLN A 47 1.03 8.01 24.17
N LEU A 48 0.37 7.09 23.47
CA LEU A 48 0.39 7.02 22.02
C LEU A 48 -0.21 8.30 21.42
N ARG A 49 -1.37 8.76 21.90
CA ARG A 49 -2.00 10.02 21.47
C ARG A 49 -1.09 11.22 21.69
N VAL A 50 -0.43 11.31 22.84
CA VAL A 50 0.54 12.38 23.14
C VAL A 50 1.72 12.31 22.17
N SER A 51 2.25 11.12 21.90
CA SER A 51 3.38 10.94 20.97
C SER A 51 3.01 11.33 19.53
N ILE A 52 1.81 10.97 19.07
CA ILE A 52 1.28 11.33 17.75
C ILE A 52 1.14 12.85 17.63
N ASN A 53 0.54 13.51 18.62
CA ASN A 53 0.40 14.96 18.63
C ASN A 53 1.76 15.67 18.64
N ARG A 54 2.75 15.12 19.34
CA ARG A 54 4.12 15.66 19.33
C ARG A 54 4.78 15.49 17.97
N LEU A 55 4.61 14.35 17.31
CA LEU A 55 5.13 14.11 15.98
C LEU A 55 4.49 15.02 14.94
N SER A 56 3.17 15.21 14.99
CA SER A 56 2.47 16.12 14.08
C SER A 56 2.96 17.57 14.26
N PHE A 57 3.17 18.00 15.50
CA PHE A 57 3.75 19.33 15.78
C PHE A 57 5.16 19.48 15.19
N ILE A 58 6.02 18.47 15.36
CA ILE A 58 7.38 18.49 14.79
C ILE A 58 7.32 18.49 13.26
N GLU A 59 6.42 17.72 12.67
CA GLU A 59 6.21 17.68 11.22
C GLU A 59 5.79 19.04 10.69
N ASP A 60 4.84 19.70 11.35
CA ASP A 60 4.41 21.06 11.00
C ASP A 60 5.57 22.05 11.12
N GLU A 61 6.35 22.01 12.21
CA GLU A 61 7.51 22.88 12.41
C GLU A 61 8.58 22.68 11.31
N LEU A 62 8.88 21.43 10.95
CA LEU A 62 9.79 21.10 9.86
C LEU A 62 9.26 21.58 8.50
N ALA A 63 7.97 21.40 8.24
CA ALA A 63 7.34 21.87 7.00
C ALA A 63 7.43 23.40 6.86
N HIS A 64 7.19 24.13 7.96
CA HIS A 64 7.37 25.59 8.00
C HIS A 64 8.84 25.98 7.77
N GLY A 65 9.78 25.33 8.46
CA GLY A 65 11.21 25.60 8.29
C GLY A 65 11.70 25.35 6.85
N ILE A 66 11.22 24.28 6.20
CA ILE A 66 11.51 23.99 4.79
C ILE A 66 10.92 25.06 3.87
N SER A 67 9.70 25.52 4.15
CA SER A 67 9.05 26.60 3.38
C SER A 67 9.87 27.90 3.46
N ASP A 68 10.31 28.28 4.66
CA ASP A 68 11.12 29.47 4.90
C ASP A 68 12.50 29.39 4.23
N LEU A 69 13.17 28.23 4.36
CA LEU A 69 14.43 27.98 3.66
C LEU A 69 14.26 28.05 2.15
N ASN A 70 13.20 27.49 1.60
CA ASN A 70 12.91 27.56 0.17
C ASN A 70 12.63 28.99 -0.29
N ALA A 71 11.89 29.78 0.50
CA ALA A 71 11.61 31.17 0.20
C ALA A 71 12.90 32.00 0.19
N THR A 72 13.71 31.90 1.24
CA THR A 72 14.99 32.62 1.34
C THR A 72 15.98 32.19 0.26
N HIS A 73 16.03 30.89 -0.05
CA HIS A 73 16.87 30.36 -1.13
C HIS A 73 16.42 30.90 -2.49
N LYS A 74 15.12 30.92 -2.79
CA LYS A 74 14.59 31.52 -4.03
C LYS A 74 14.95 33.00 -4.15
N VAL A 75 14.85 33.77 -3.07
CA VAL A 75 15.26 35.19 -3.06
C VAL A 75 16.75 35.33 -3.34
N ARG A 76 17.61 34.59 -2.62
CA ARG A 76 19.05 34.61 -2.85
C ARG A 76 19.44 34.21 -4.27
N TRP A 77 18.76 33.23 -4.86
CA TRP A 77 18.98 32.87 -6.27
C TRP A 77 18.55 33.96 -7.23
N LYS A 78 17.41 34.62 -6.99
CA LYS A 78 16.98 35.77 -7.79
C LYS A 78 17.97 36.93 -7.69
N GLU A 79 18.50 37.21 -6.51
CA GLU A 79 19.52 38.24 -6.30
C GLU A 79 20.82 37.88 -7.03
N ARG A 80 21.31 36.64 -6.87
CA ARG A 80 22.51 36.16 -7.57
C ARG A 80 22.33 36.21 -9.09
N LEU A 81 21.26 35.62 -9.62
CA LEU A 81 20.99 35.61 -11.06
C LEU A 81 20.73 37.02 -11.60
N GLY A 82 20.01 37.86 -10.86
CA GLY A 82 19.79 39.27 -11.21
C GLY A 82 21.10 40.03 -11.28
N SER A 83 21.98 39.89 -10.28
CA SER A 83 23.30 40.52 -10.26
C SER A 83 24.23 40.01 -11.36
N GLU A 84 24.11 38.74 -11.76
CA GLU A 84 24.91 38.17 -12.84
C GLU A 84 24.44 38.62 -14.23
N LEU A 85 23.13 38.87 -14.43
CA LEU A 85 22.56 39.34 -15.70
C LEU A 85 22.87 40.81 -16.02
N PHE A 86 23.20 41.63 -15.01
CA PHE A 86 23.58 43.04 -15.22
C PHE A 86 25.06 43.24 -15.59
N LEU A 87 25.89 42.20 -15.49
CA LEU A 87 27.21 42.22 -16.07
C LEU A 87 27.06 41.90 -17.56
N SER A 88 27.53 42.80 -18.43
CA SER A 88 27.61 42.61 -19.87
C SER A 88 28.37 41.31 -20.19
N GLU A 89 27.64 40.20 -20.30
CA GLU A 89 28.21 38.89 -20.53
C GLU A 89 28.68 38.80 -21.98
N THR A 90 29.99 38.96 -22.16
CA THR A 90 30.65 38.61 -23.42
C THR A 90 30.57 37.08 -23.60
N SER A 91 30.45 36.56 -24.82
CA SER A 91 30.35 35.11 -25.09
C SER A 91 31.46 34.29 -24.40
N ALA A 92 32.68 34.84 -24.34
CA ALA A 92 33.81 34.24 -23.65
C ALA A 92 33.61 34.10 -22.12
N SER A 93 32.83 34.98 -21.49
CA SER A 93 32.49 34.87 -20.07
C SER A 93 31.47 33.75 -19.81
N ILE A 94 30.52 33.54 -20.73
CA ILE A 94 29.53 32.46 -20.68
C ILE A 94 30.21 31.10 -20.85
N GLU A 95 31.15 30.98 -21.78
CA GLU A 95 31.91 29.73 -21.99
C GLU A 95 32.76 29.36 -20.76
N ARG A 96 33.46 30.32 -20.15
CA ARG A 96 34.20 30.10 -18.91
C ARG A 96 33.30 29.71 -17.74
N LYS A 97 32.10 30.31 -17.63
CA LYS A 97 31.10 29.92 -16.62
C LYS A 97 30.62 28.49 -16.85
N ARG A 98 30.36 28.10 -18.11
CA ARG A 98 29.95 26.73 -18.46
C ARG A 98 31.02 25.71 -18.09
N GLU A 99 32.28 25.98 -18.40
CA GLU A 99 33.40 25.13 -18.00
C GLU A 99 33.53 25.00 -16.48
N ASN A 100 33.40 26.12 -15.76
CA ASN A 100 33.43 26.13 -14.29
C ASN A 100 32.26 25.33 -13.68
N LEU A 101 31.06 25.44 -14.25
CA LEU A 101 29.90 24.65 -13.81
C LEU A 101 30.11 23.15 -14.07
N ILE A 102 30.65 22.79 -15.24
CA ILE A 102 30.97 21.39 -15.55
C ILE A 102 32.05 20.85 -14.60
N ARG A 103 33.07 21.65 -14.27
CA ARG A 103 34.12 21.28 -13.33
C ARG A 103 33.55 21.06 -11.93
N LYS A 104 32.73 21.99 -11.45
CA LYS A 104 32.08 21.91 -10.14
C LYS A 104 31.08 20.75 -10.06
N ALA A 105 30.35 20.47 -11.14
CA ALA A 105 29.49 19.29 -11.21
C ALA A 105 30.30 17.98 -11.15
N LYS A 106 31.48 17.94 -11.79
CA LYS A 106 32.38 16.79 -11.68
C LYS A 106 32.97 16.63 -10.27
N GLU A 107 33.29 17.73 -9.59
CA GLU A 107 33.76 17.72 -8.20
C GLU A 107 32.67 17.21 -7.25
N LEU A 108 31.45 17.74 -7.35
CA LEU A 108 30.30 17.28 -6.55
C LEU A 108 29.97 15.80 -6.81
N ASN A 109 30.08 15.33 -8.05
CA ASN A 109 29.90 13.91 -8.36
C ASN A 109 30.99 13.03 -7.74
N LYS A 110 32.22 13.53 -7.64
CA LYS A 110 33.31 12.82 -6.94
C LYS A 110 33.06 12.80 -5.44
N GLU A 111 32.66 13.92 -4.85
CA GLU A 111 32.30 14.00 -3.43
C GLU A 111 31.13 13.07 -3.08
N LEU A 112 30.12 12.99 -3.95
CA LEU A 112 29.03 12.02 -3.80
C LEU A 112 29.54 10.57 -3.89
N ALA A 113 30.45 10.28 -4.82
CA ALA A 113 31.04 8.95 -4.94
C ALA A 113 31.86 8.58 -3.69
N THR A 114 32.64 9.50 -3.14
CA THR A 114 33.41 9.26 -1.91
C THR A 114 32.50 9.07 -0.70
N VAL A 115 31.45 9.88 -0.56
CA VAL A 115 30.46 9.71 0.53
C VAL A 115 29.76 8.36 0.42
N LEU A 116 29.41 7.93 -0.80
CA LEU A 116 28.80 6.63 -1.05
C LEU A 116 29.76 5.45 -0.76
N GLU A 117 31.06 5.62 -0.99
CA GLU A 117 32.09 4.63 -0.62
C GLU A 117 32.35 4.57 0.89
N GLU A 118 32.29 5.71 1.59
CA GLU A 118 32.44 5.80 3.04
C GLU A 118 31.21 5.24 3.80
N THR A 119 30.02 5.36 3.22
CA THR A 119 28.82 4.71 3.74
C THR A 119 28.76 3.24 3.28
N THR A 120 29.25 2.32 4.11
CA THR A 120 29.17 0.86 3.87
C THR A 120 27.73 0.32 3.77
N GLU A 121 26.73 1.11 4.17
CA GLU A 121 25.32 0.78 4.05
C GLU A 121 24.75 1.43 2.79
N SER A 122 24.70 0.67 1.70
CA SER A 122 23.88 1.07 0.56
C SER A 122 22.42 1.21 1.04
N PRO A 123 21.75 2.34 0.77
CA PRO A 123 20.38 2.52 1.24
C PRO A 123 19.51 1.39 0.69
N ALA A 124 18.73 0.75 1.57
CA ALA A 124 17.94 -0.44 1.27
C ALA A 124 17.05 -0.30 0.01
N THR A 125 16.72 0.93 -0.38
CA THR A 125 16.09 1.27 -1.64
C THR A 125 16.72 2.52 -2.27
N THR A 126 17.26 2.37 -3.48
CA THR A 126 17.75 3.51 -4.27
C THR A 126 16.58 4.32 -4.82
N ILE A 127 16.73 5.64 -5.00
CA ILE A 127 15.71 6.53 -5.60
C ILE A 127 15.18 5.99 -6.94
N THR A 128 16.05 5.36 -7.73
CA THR A 128 15.69 4.71 -9.00
C THR A 128 14.80 3.48 -8.81
N GLN A 129 14.96 2.73 -7.72
CA GLN A 129 14.10 1.60 -7.38
C GLN A 129 12.73 2.09 -6.87
N LEU A 130 12.71 3.17 -6.09
CA LEU A 130 11.48 3.79 -5.60
C LEU A 130 10.64 4.37 -6.77
N ALA A 131 11.29 5.03 -7.74
CA ALA A 131 10.62 5.51 -8.94
C ALA A 131 10.03 4.36 -9.78
N LYS A 132 10.78 3.26 -9.96
CA LYS A 132 10.27 2.05 -10.64
C LYS A 132 9.08 1.43 -9.89
N GLN A 133 9.11 1.45 -8.57
CA GLN A 133 8.03 0.94 -7.74
C GLN A 133 6.78 1.82 -7.81
N GLN A 134 6.94 3.15 -7.83
CA GLN A 134 5.83 4.08 -8.06
C GLN A 134 5.19 3.86 -9.44
N GLU A 135 5.98 3.73 -10.50
CA GLU A 135 5.46 3.46 -11.84
C GLU A 135 4.66 2.14 -11.88
N LYS A 136 5.17 1.09 -11.23
CA LYS A 136 4.48 -0.20 -11.09
C LYS A 136 3.17 -0.08 -10.31
N ASN A 137 3.13 0.73 -9.26
CA ASN A 137 1.92 0.96 -8.47
C ASN A 137 0.86 1.70 -9.30
N VAL A 138 1.26 2.75 -10.03
CA VAL A 138 0.33 3.50 -10.91
C VAL A 138 -0.27 2.59 -11.98
N ARG A 139 0.52 1.71 -12.61
CA ARG A 139 0.00 0.73 -13.57
C ARG A 139 -1.03 -0.22 -12.94
N LYS A 140 -0.73 -0.75 -11.74
CA LYS A 140 -1.66 -1.63 -11.02
C LYS A 140 -2.95 -0.93 -10.61
N GLU A 141 -2.88 0.34 -10.22
CA GLU A 141 -4.05 1.14 -9.88
C GLU A 141 -4.97 1.36 -11.09
N GLN A 142 -4.38 1.62 -12.27
CA GLN A 142 -5.13 1.71 -13.52
C GLN A 142 -5.84 0.39 -13.86
N GLU A 143 -5.12 -0.74 -13.79
CA GLU A 143 -5.72 -2.07 -13.99
C GLU A 143 -6.86 -2.36 -13.00
N LEU A 144 -6.67 -2.01 -11.73
CA LEU A 144 -7.71 -2.17 -10.70
C LEU A 144 -8.91 -1.27 -10.97
N ARG A 145 -8.69 -0.06 -11.46
CA ARG A 145 -9.76 0.87 -11.84
C ARG A 145 -10.57 0.30 -13.00
N GLU A 146 -9.92 -0.21 -14.03
CA GLU A 146 -10.60 -0.89 -15.16
C GLU A 146 -11.38 -2.13 -14.72
N LYS A 147 -10.80 -2.95 -13.84
CA LYS A 147 -11.51 -4.12 -13.29
C LYS A 147 -12.71 -3.70 -12.45
N ARG A 148 -12.60 -2.62 -11.68
CA ARG A 148 -13.71 -2.06 -10.89
C ARG A 148 -14.79 -1.45 -11.78
N THR A 149 -14.44 -0.74 -12.85
CA THR A 149 -15.43 -0.20 -13.79
C THR A 149 -16.14 -1.33 -14.55
N LYS A 150 -15.41 -2.34 -15.03
CA LYS A 150 -16.01 -3.56 -15.59
C LYS A 150 -16.95 -4.21 -14.59
N ARG A 151 -16.50 -4.48 -13.36
CA ARG A 151 -17.34 -5.08 -12.32
C ARG A 151 -18.60 -4.24 -12.06
N ARG A 152 -18.48 -2.92 -11.94
CA ARG A 152 -19.64 -2.01 -11.76
C ARG A 152 -20.57 -2.02 -12.97
N ALA A 153 -20.03 -2.07 -14.18
CA ALA A 153 -20.83 -2.20 -15.40
C ALA A 153 -21.62 -3.51 -15.43
N TYR A 154 -21.10 -4.58 -14.82
CA TYR A 154 -21.82 -5.85 -14.64
C TYR A 154 -22.63 -5.93 -13.33
N GLN A 155 -22.46 -4.98 -12.41
CA GLN A 155 -23.15 -4.98 -11.11
C GLN A 155 -24.53 -4.35 -11.29
N GLY A 156 -25.52 -5.20 -11.60
CA GLY A 156 -26.90 -4.78 -11.88
C GLY A 156 -27.44 -5.28 -13.22
N LEU A 157 -26.59 -5.81 -14.10
CA LEU A 157 -27.07 -6.65 -15.21
C LEU A 157 -27.45 -8.02 -14.62
N PRO A 158 -28.66 -8.54 -14.89
CA PRO A 158 -28.95 -9.94 -14.60
C PRO A 158 -27.87 -10.79 -15.30
N ALA A 159 -27.43 -11.87 -14.66
CA ALA A 159 -26.62 -12.87 -15.36
C ALA A 159 -27.35 -13.18 -16.67
N ASN A 160 -26.67 -13.12 -17.83
CA ASN A 160 -27.27 -13.48 -19.10
C ASN A 160 -27.55 -14.98 -19.09
N LEU A 161 -28.62 -15.39 -18.39
CA LEU A 161 -29.07 -16.76 -18.23
C LEU A 161 -29.39 -17.39 -19.59
N GLU A 162 -29.80 -16.55 -20.55
CA GLU A 162 -30.01 -16.97 -21.93
C GLU A 162 -28.71 -17.38 -22.62
N LEU A 163 -27.62 -16.61 -22.44
CA LEU A 163 -26.31 -16.95 -22.99
C LEU A 163 -25.72 -18.19 -22.31
N ALA A 164 -25.78 -18.24 -20.98
CA ALA A 164 -25.35 -19.41 -20.21
C ALA A 164 -26.18 -20.66 -20.54
N GLY A 165 -27.49 -20.49 -20.81
CA GLY A 165 -28.37 -21.55 -21.26
C GLY A 165 -28.03 -22.04 -22.67
N TYR A 166 -27.68 -21.13 -23.58
CA TYR A 166 -27.22 -21.48 -24.93
C TYR A 166 -25.89 -22.23 -24.90
N GLU A 167 -24.91 -21.76 -24.11
CA GLU A 167 -23.62 -22.45 -23.94
C GLU A 167 -23.78 -23.84 -23.29
N LEU A 168 -24.70 -23.97 -22.32
CA LEU A 168 -25.04 -25.25 -21.71
C LEU A 168 -25.67 -26.23 -22.71
N LEU A 169 -26.62 -25.76 -23.54
CA LEU A 169 -27.23 -26.57 -24.60
C LEU A 169 -26.18 -27.04 -25.61
N GLN A 170 -25.30 -26.15 -26.04
CA GLN A 170 -24.21 -26.48 -26.96
C GLN A 170 -23.27 -27.54 -26.36
N ALA A 171 -22.89 -27.39 -25.08
CA ALA A 171 -22.06 -28.37 -24.39
C ALA A 171 -22.73 -29.75 -24.28
N GLN A 172 -24.05 -29.80 -24.07
CA GLN A 172 -24.82 -31.05 -24.05
C GLN A 172 -24.88 -31.73 -25.43
N GLU A 173 -25.05 -30.96 -26.50
CA GLU A 173 -24.99 -31.47 -27.88
C GLU A 173 -23.61 -32.03 -28.23
N GLU A 174 -22.54 -31.38 -27.79
CA GLU A 174 -21.18 -31.88 -27.99
C GLU A 174 -20.92 -33.16 -27.20
N GLN A 175 -21.39 -33.22 -25.95
CA GLN A 175 -21.28 -34.40 -25.11
C GLN A 175 -22.02 -35.61 -25.70
N THR A 176 -23.22 -35.42 -26.23
CA THR A 176 -23.99 -36.49 -26.88
C THR A 176 -23.31 -36.99 -28.16
N LYS A 177 -22.73 -36.10 -28.98
CA LYS A 177 -21.91 -36.49 -30.14
C LYS A 177 -20.71 -37.33 -29.72
N LEU A 178 -19.99 -36.94 -28.66
CA LEU A 178 -18.87 -37.70 -28.13
C LEU A 178 -19.28 -39.07 -27.60
N PHE A 179 -20.45 -39.16 -26.96
CA PHE A 179 -21.00 -40.43 -26.48
C PHE A 179 -21.33 -41.37 -27.63
N GLN A 180 -22.00 -40.87 -28.68
CA GLN A 180 -22.27 -41.65 -29.89
C GLN A 180 -20.98 -42.11 -30.58
N LEU A 181 -19.96 -41.25 -30.63
CA LEU A 181 -18.66 -41.61 -31.19
C LEU A 181 -17.99 -42.72 -30.38
N ARG A 182 -18.04 -42.62 -29.04
CA ARG A 182 -17.54 -43.64 -28.13
C ARG A 182 -18.27 -44.98 -28.33
N GLU A 183 -19.59 -44.96 -28.40
CA GLU A 183 -20.39 -46.17 -28.62
C GLU A 183 -20.06 -46.84 -29.97
N ARG A 184 -19.92 -46.04 -31.04
CA ARG A 184 -19.51 -46.55 -32.36
C ARG A 184 -18.12 -47.17 -32.32
N LEU A 185 -17.17 -46.52 -31.65
CA LEU A 185 -15.81 -47.06 -31.50
C LEU A 185 -15.82 -48.37 -30.70
N LEU A 186 -16.53 -48.40 -29.57
CA LEU A 186 -16.66 -49.63 -28.76
C LEU A 186 -17.33 -50.76 -29.54
N GLY A 187 -18.36 -50.46 -30.33
CA GLY A 187 -18.98 -51.42 -31.25
C GLY A 187 -18.00 -51.97 -32.27
N SER A 188 -17.26 -51.10 -32.97
CA SER A 188 -16.25 -51.51 -33.95
C SER A 188 -15.11 -52.35 -33.34
N MET A 189 -14.74 -52.07 -32.09
CA MET A 189 -13.73 -52.85 -31.37
C MET A 189 -14.27 -54.24 -31.00
N ALA A 190 -15.52 -54.34 -30.54
CA ALA A 190 -16.16 -55.63 -30.24
C ALA A 190 -16.31 -56.51 -31.49
N ASP A 191 -16.69 -55.92 -32.62
CA ASP A 191 -16.80 -56.62 -33.91
C ASP A 191 -15.45 -57.13 -34.44
N SER A 192 -14.34 -56.44 -34.12
CA SER A 192 -12.99 -56.84 -34.54
C SER A 192 -12.34 -57.96 -33.72
N VAL A 193 -12.92 -58.29 -32.56
CA VAL A 193 -12.41 -59.30 -31.61
C VAL A 193 -13.19 -60.63 -31.70
N SER A 194 -14.26 -60.68 -32.49
CA SER A 194 -15.04 -61.89 -32.83
C SER A 194 -14.56 -62.51 -34.14
#